data_AF-A0A0J5KU98-F1
#
_entry.id   AF-A0A0J5KU98-F1
#
_cell.length_a   1.000
_cell.length_b   1.000
_cell.length_c   1.000
_cell.angle_alpha   90.00
_cell.angle_beta   90.00
_cell.angle_gamma   90.00
#
_symmetry.space_group_name_H-M   'P 1'
#
loop_
_entity.id
_entity.type
_entity.pdbx_description
1 polymer ?
#
loop_
_entity_poly.entity_id
_entity_poly.type
_entity_poly.pdbx_seq_one_letter_code
_entity_poly.pdbx_strand_id
1 'polypeptide(L)' 'MNPVIKTAIAIVGTQKELAKACGVSQAAVQKWLHGKAKVAPQNVASLVDATGGKVKAYQIRPDLPGLFPNPEKAA' A
#
# COMPACT_ATOMS: atom_id res chain seq x y z
N MET A 1 1.93 -13.35 -4.72
CA MET A 1 1.06 -12.26 -4.24
C MET A 1 1.87 -11.38 -3.31
N ASN A 2 1.74 -10.06 -3.41
CA ASN A 2 2.38 -9.09 -2.53
C ASN A 2 1.75 -9.20 -1.12
N PRO A 3 2.50 -9.66 -0.10
CA PRO A 3 1.97 -9.88 1.24
C PRO A 3 1.51 -8.56 1.89
N VAL A 4 2.18 -7.44 1.60
CA VAL A 4 1.84 -6.12 2.15
C VAL A 4 0.45 -5.68 1.70
N ILE A 5 0.16 -5.83 0.41
CA ILE A 5 -1.15 -5.50 -0.16
C ILE A 5 -2.21 -6.48 0.32
N LYS A 6 -1.87 -7.77 0.46
CA LYS A 6 -2.79 -8.77 1.02
C LYS A 6 -3.22 -8.41 2.45
N THR A 7 -2.27 -8.01 3.29
CA THR A 7 -2.53 -7.54 4.66
C THR A 7 -3.36 -6.26 4.65
N ALA A 8 -3.05 -5.31 3.77
CA ALA A 8 -3.85 -4.09 3.63
C ALA A 8 -5.32 -4.39 3.29
N ILE A 9 -5.56 -5.30 2.34
CA ILE A 9 -6.90 -5.75 1.97
C ILE A 9 -7.59 -6.43 3.16
N ALA A 10 -6.88 -7.28 3.90
CA ALA A 10 -7.46 -7.98 5.06
C ALA A 10 -7.82 -7.03 6.21
N ILE A 11 -7.07 -5.95 6.40
CA ILE A 11 -7.37 -4.91 7.40
C ILE A 11 -8.58 -4.09 6.99
N VAL A 12 -8.63 -3.66 5.72
CA VAL A 12 -9.72 -2.83 5.20
C VAL A 12 -11.00 -3.64 4.98
N GLY A 13 -10.87 -4.95 4.75
CA GLY A 13 -11.96 -5.89 4.49
C GLY A 13 -11.92 -6.42 3.07
N THR A 14 -12.08 -5.54 2.08
CA THR A 14 -12.17 -5.94 0.66
C THR A 14 -11.26 -5.13 -0.27
N GLN A 15 -10.96 -5.70 -1.45
CA GLN A 15 -10.22 -4.98 -2.51
C GLN A 15 -10.96 -3.73 -3.00
N LYS A 16 -12.30 -3.76 -3.01
CA LYS A 16 -13.13 -2.63 -3.45
C LYS A 16 -13.06 -1.48 -2.45
N GLU A 17 -13.12 -1.77 -1.16
CA GLU A 17 -13.00 -0.75 -0.11
C GLU A 17 -11.60 -0.15 -0.08
N LEU A 18 -10.56 -0.97 -0.21
CA LEU A 18 -9.19 -0.47 -0.33
C LEU A 18 -9.02 0.42 -1.56
N ALA A 19 -9.63 0.04 -2.69
CA ALA A 19 -9.61 0.83 -3.91
C ALA A 19 -10.32 2.17 -3.72
N LYS A 20 -11.50 2.17 -3.09
CA LYS A 20 -12.27 3.39 -2.77
C LYS A 20 -11.48 4.32 -1.86
N ALA A 21 -10.88 3.80 -0.79
CA ALA A 21 -10.07 4.58 0.14
C ALA A 21 -8.82 5.19 -0.54
N CYS A 22 -8.22 4.45 -1.48
CA CYS A 22 -7.08 4.94 -2.27
C CYS A 22 -7.48 5.79 -3.49
N GLY A 23 -8.77 5.99 -3.77
CA GLY A 23 -9.25 6.71 -4.97
C GLY A 23 -8.89 6.02 -6.30
N VAL A 24 -8.72 4.70 -6.31
CA VAL A 24 -8.35 3.91 -7.51
C VAL A 24 -9.41 2.87 -7.87
N SER A 25 -9.21 2.17 -8.99
CA SER A 25 -10.05 1.03 -9.36
C SER A 25 -9.66 -0.26 -8.64
N GLN A 26 -10.63 -1.17 -8.45
CA GLN A 26 -10.37 -2.51 -7.90
C GLN A 26 -9.31 -3.27 -8.71
N ALA A 27 -9.28 -3.09 -10.03
CA ALA A 27 -8.28 -3.69 -10.91
C ALA A 27 -6.86 -3.20 -10.61
N ALA A 28 -6.68 -1.94 -10.18
CA ALA A 28 -5.39 -1.43 -9.74
C ALA A 28 -4.91 -2.17 -8.48
N VAL A 29 -5.80 -2.34 -7.49
CA VAL A 29 -5.50 -3.12 -6.28
C VAL A 29 -5.16 -4.57 -6.61
N GLN A 30 -5.87 -5.21 -7.55
CA GLN A 30 -5.55 -6.55 -8.02
C GLN A 30 -4.16 -6.62 -8.65
N LYS A 31 -3.78 -5.63 -9.47
CA LYS A 31 -2.42 -5.55 -10.04
C LYS A 31 -1.37 -5.38 -8.95
N TRP A 32 -1.61 -4.58 -7.93
CA TRP A 32 -0.70 -4.43 -6.77
C TRP A 32 -0.54 -5.74 -6.00
N LEU A 33 -1.65 -6.43 -5.73
CA LEU A 33 -1.66 -7.73 -5.04
C LEU A 33 -0.88 -8.80 -5.81
N HIS A 34 -0.87 -8.76 -7.14
CA HIS A 34 -0.13 -9.73 -7.95
C HIS A 34 1.25 -9.24 -8.37
N GLY A 35 1.67 -8.05 -7.91
CA GLY A 35 2.97 -7.46 -8.29
C GLY A 35 3.06 -7.04 -9.76
N LYS A 36 1.95 -7.00 -10.50
CA LYS A 36 1.89 -6.53 -11.89
C LYS A 36 2.07 -5.01 -12.01
N ALA A 37 1.78 -4.28 -10.95
CA ALA A 37 2.00 -2.84 -10.85
C ALA A 37 2.43 -2.46 -9.43
N LYS A 38 3.23 -1.40 -9.32
CA LYS A 38 3.58 -0.79 -8.03
C LYS A 38 2.50 0.21 -7.63
N VAL A 39 2.37 0.45 -6.32
CA VAL A 39 1.52 1.54 -5.80
C VAL A 39 2.20 2.87 -6.16
N ALA A 40 1.44 3.79 -6.78
CA ALA A 40 1.94 5.12 -7.07
C ALA A 40 2.27 5.84 -5.75
N PRO A 41 3.37 6.61 -5.65
CA PRO A 41 3.77 7.27 -4.41
C PRO A 41 2.65 8.11 -3.78
N GLN A 42 1.82 8.75 -4.61
CA GLN A 42 0.66 9.55 -4.20
C GLN A 42 -0.40 8.71 -3.45
N ASN A 43 -0.58 7.44 -3.81
CA ASN A 43 -1.57 6.56 -3.19
C ASN A 43 -1.03 5.84 -1.96
N VAL A 44 0.28 5.93 -1.69
CA VAL A 44 0.89 5.28 -0.53
C VAL A 44 0.32 5.86 0.76
N ALA A 45 0.17 7.18 0.85
CA ALA A 45 -0.41 7.84 2.01
C ALA A 45 -1.84 7.35 2.28
N SER A 46 -2.70 7.34 1.25
CA SER A 46 -4.08 6.84 1.36
C SER A 46 -4.14 5.36 1.76
N LEU A 47 -3.20 4.54 1.28
CA LEU A 47 -3.14 3.13 1.66
C LEU A 47 -2.76 2.95 3.13
N VAL A 48 -1.77 3.71 3.61
CA VAL A 48 -1.35 3.70 5.03
C VAL A 48 -2.53 4.13 5.91
N ASP A 49 -3.20 5.23 5.55
CA ASP A 49 -4.37 5.76 6.26
C ASP A 49 -5.54 4.77 6.28
N ALA A 50 -5.87 4.17 5.14
CA ALA A 50 -6.91 3.14 5.03
C ALA A 50 -6.65 1.94 5.95
N THR A 51 -5.38 1.59 6.18
CA THR A 51 -4.99 0.51 7.09
C THR A 51 -4.82 0.93 8.55
N GLY A 52 -5.12 2.20 8.87
CA GLY A 52 -4.90 2.78 10.20
C GLY A 52 -3.43 2.76 10.63
N GLY A 53 -2.50 2.92 9.69
CA GLY A 53 -1.06 2.92 9.94
C GLY A 53 -0.44 1.54 10.22
N LYS A 54 -1.22 0.45 10.15
CA LYS A 54 -0.71 -0.91 10.33
C LYS A 54 0.23 -1.33 9.21
N VAL A 55 -0.05 -0.91 7.97
CA VAL A 55 0.87 -1.04 6.84
C VAL A 55 1.60 0.28 6.68
N LYS A 56 2.93 0.25 6.71
CA LYS A 56 3.77 1.44 6.63
C LYS A 56 4.22 1.73 5.21
N ALA A 57 4.47 3.01 4.91
CA ALA A 57 4.82 3.49 3.57
C ALA A 57 6.05 2.78 2.97
N TYR A 58 7.10 2.57 3.77
CA TYR A 58 8.33 1.89 3.34
C TYR A 58 8.10 0.40 3.02
N GLN A 59 7.06 -0.24 3.57
CA GLN A 59 6.72 -1.62 3.23
C GLN A 59 6.02 -1.70 1.87
N ILE A 60 5.29 -0.66 1.50
CA ILE A 60 4.56 -0.56 0.23
C ILE A 60 5.51 -0.23 -0.92
N ARG A 61 6.44 0.72 -0.69
CA ARG A 61 7.45 1.18 -1.65
C ARG A 61 8.85 1.16 -1.04
N PRO A 62 9.42 -0.04 -0.77
CA PRO A 62 10.80 -0.15 -0.28
C PRO A 62 11.83 0.32 -1.30
N ASP A 63 11.43 0.47 -2.57
CA ASP A 63 12.25 0.99 -3.66
C ASP A 63 12.39 2.53 -3.63
N LEU A 64 11.66 3.24 -2.78
CA LEU A 64 11.73 4.69 -2.62
C LEU A 64 12.09 5.09 -1.18
N PRO A 65 13.27 4.71 -0.66
CA PRO A 65 13.67 5.01 0.71
C PRO A 65 13.79 6.52 0.99
N GLY A 66 14.07 7.34 -0.03
CA GLY A 66 14.12 8.80 0.12
C GLY A 66 12.75 9.47 0.30
N LEU A 67 11.68 8.86 -0.23
CA LEU A 67 10.31 9.36 -0.05
C LEU A 67 9.60 8.68 1.12
N PHE A 68 9.94 7.42 1.38
CA PHE A 68 9.36 6.61 2.46
C PHE A 68 10.49 5.99 3.28
N PRO A 69 11.11 6.77 4.19
CA PRO A 69 12.21 6.30 5.00
C PRO A 69 11.77 5.15 5.91
N ASN A 70 12.62 4.13 6.01
CA ASN A 70 12.44 3.10 7.02
C ASN A 70 12.87 3.70 8.37
N PRO A 71 11.99 3.75 9.39
CA PRO A 71 12.33 4.29 10.71
C PRO A 71 13.55 3.62 11.36
N GLU A 72 13.89 2.38 11.00
CA GLU A 72 15.07 1.68 11.54
C GLU A 72 16.38 2.00 10.80
N LYS A 73 16.33 2.61 9.60
CA LYS A 73 17.52 3.00 8.82
C LYS A 73 17.78 4.50 8.84
N ALA A 74 17.01 5.26 9.60
CA ALA A 74 17.18 6.70 9.78
C ALA A 74 18.07 7.04 10.99
N ALA A 75 18.69 6.04 11.62
CA ALA A 75 19.63 6.17 12.73
C ALA A 75 21.07 5.93 12.26
#